data_AF-A0A246S8M4-F1
#
_entry.id   AF-A0A246S8M4-F1
#
_cell.length_a   1.000
_cell.length_b   1.000
_cell.length_c   1.000
_cell.angle_alpha   90.00
_cell.angle_beta   90.00
_cell.angle_gamma   90.00
#
_symmetry.space_group_name_H-M   'P 1'
#
loop_
_entity.id
_entity.type
_entity.pdbx_description
1 polymer ?
#
loop_
_entity_poly.entity_id
_entity_poly.type
_entity_poly.pdbx_seq_one_letter_code
_entity_poly.pdbx_strand_id
1 'polypeptide(L)'
;MTNSGRKNFKYTDEMLTDGSKIAGEITSAILAVAKKLGRRPSHRDLRRHECGVIAGKLSAQQIRNICAPLAFLEPTARIIWTKARCEQAVRRVWKKLNRRPTHQDLRNSRYHRAVSLLSAADIDRIGRNAGLADNRHRKPVGYWTPETVVQSYLEKFAHFDFGPRPFELRQMGEGALKAMIEARFGSFHKFEEAVRVRCPTMKFKEEPVTANGIALDSFREVAAYEGIMLQLGVDPDEILIHQKFPHARGRAFPDFIVRNVVVEVIMYSRENESQRSLDYFKKLRAKVALYIEAGFEVVEVHPQEVVNADRRAELISKIRAKLGTETFHRASGQSMREHGFWSRDNVRKEIAALTAKLGRFPTYRDLDAHKIGSAKNPLKRYPRELLAEELGYPVGKQSHGFWTEDKVLDECLKLSGETFPSRTILEENKTLLAAMKNSPLSMDDWRRLFEEYVVRLKGGERAA
;
A
#
# COMPACT_ATOMS: atom_id res chain seq x y z
N MET A 1 -19.32 -33.32 1.02
CA MET A 1 -19.64 -31.88 0.79
C MET A 1 -18.41 -30.93 0.93
N THR A 2 -17.18 -31.36 0.66
CA THR A 2 -15.96 -30.57 0.96
C THR A 2 -15.40 -29.74 -0.20
N ASN A 3 -15.95 -29.84 -1.42
CA ASN A 3 -15.31 -29.31 -2.64
C ASN A 3 -15.93 -28.04 -3.27
N SER A 4 -16.85 -27.32 -2.63
CA SER A 4 -17.33 -26.05 -3.20
C SER A 4 -16.38 -24.89 -2.84
N GLY A 5 -15.31 -24.75 -3.62
CA GLY A 5 -14.27 -23.69 -3.48
C GLY A 5 -14.77 -22.24 -3.63
N ARG A 6 -16.07 -22.00 -3.85
CA ARG A 6 -16.66 -20.66 -3.90
C ARG A 6 -17.03 -20.18 -2.50
N LYS A 7 -16.11 -19.42 -1.86
CA LYS A 7 -16.28 -18.82 -0.53
C LYS A 7 -17.61 -18.04 -0.39
N ASN A 8 -18.14 -17.47 -1.47
CA ASN A 8 -19.35 -16.63 -1.46
C ASN A 8 -20.66 -17.30 -1.93
N PHE A 9 -20.65 -18.59 -2.29
CA PHE A 9 -21.88 -19.28 -2.68
C PHE A 9 -22.91 -19.25 -1.52
N LYS A 10 -24.20 -19.05 -1.81
CA LYS A 10 -25.34 -19.12 -0.87
C LYS A 10 -26.42 -19.97 -1.53
N TYR A 11 -27.06 -20.86 -0.78
CA TYR A 11 -28.21 -21.60 -1.33
C TYR A 11 -29.40 -20.65 -1.45
N THR A 12 -30.07 -20.66 -2.60
CA THR A 12 -31.36 -19.99 -2.76
C THR A 12 -32.47 -20.86 -2.16
N ASP A 13 -33.65 -20.30 -1.96
CA ASP A 13 -34.80 -21.07 -1.46
C ASP A 13 -35.19 -22.16 -2.45
N GLU A 14 -35.15 -21.87 -3.76
CA GLU A 14 -35.41 -22.83 -4.84
C GLU A 14 -34.49 -24.06 -4.78
N MET A 15 -33.18 -23.85 -4.60
CA MET A 15 -32.20 -24.95 -4.47
C MET A 15 -32.37 -25.81 -3.21
N LEU A 16 -33.11 -25.32 -2.22
CA LEU A 16 -33.41 -26.08 -0.99
C LEU A 16 -34.73 -26.84 -1.12
N THR A 17 -35.55 -26.50 -2.12
CA THR A 17 -36.87 -27.10 -2.37
C THR A 17 -36.93 -27.91 -3.67
N ASP A 18 -35.88 -27.89 -4.50
CA ASP A 18 -35.82 -28.55 -5.81
C ASP A 18 -35.80 -30.09 -5.76
N GLY A 19 -35.84 -30.69 -4.57
CA GLY A 19 -35.78 -32.14 -4.39
C GLY A 19 -34.42 -32.76 -4.70
N SER A 20 -33.39 -31.96 -4.97
CA SER A 20 -32.05 -32.46 -5.25
C SER A 20 -31.47 -33.25 -4.07
N LYS A 21 -30.58 -34.20 -4.36
CA LYS A 21 -29.87 -34.96 -3.33
C LYS A 21 -29.16 -34.05 -2.32
N ILE A 22 -28.60 -32.94 -2.80
CA ILE A 22 -27.92 -31.94 -1.95
C ILE A 22 -28.91 -31.25 -1.01
N ALA A 23 -30.08 -30.83 -1.50
CA ALA A 23 -31.14 -30.26 -0.66
C ALA A 23 -31.60 -31.24 0.43
N GLY A 24 -31.75 -32.52 0.08
CA GLY A 24 -32.08 -33.60 1.02
C GLY A 24 -31.02 -33.81 2.10
N GLU A 25 -29.74 -33.81 1.73
CA GLU A 25 -28.61 -33.92 2.68
C GLU A 25 -28.55 -32.72 3.64
N ILE A 26 -28.73 -31.49 3.13
CA ILE A 26 -28.76 -30.27 3.96
C ILE A 26 -29.92 -30.29 4.95
N THR A 27 -31.12 -30.63 4.46
CA THR A 27 -32.33 -30.73 5.27
C THR A 27 -32.16 -31.77 6.38
N SER A 28 -31.68 -32.96 6.03
CA SER A 28 -31.45 -34.05 6.99
C SER A 28 -30.45 -33.65 8.07
N ALA A 29 -29.34 -33.02 7.69
CA ALA A 29 -28.33 -32.56 8.64
C ALA A 29 -28.89 -31.52 9.63
N ILE A 30 -29.64 -30.53 9.14
CA ILE A 30 -30.25 -29.50 10.00
C ILE A 30 -31.28 -30.11 10.95
N LEU A 31 -32.16 -31.00 10.44
CA LEU A 31 -33.18 -31.65 11.26
C LEU A 31 -32.57 -32.59 12.31
N ALA A 32 -31.46 -33.25 12.00
CA ALA A 32 -30.72 -34.07 12.96
C ALA A 32 -30.17 -33.22 14.12
N VAL A 33 -29.57 -32.07 13.82
CA VAL A 33 -29.11 -31.13 14.86
C VAL A 33 -30.29 -30.57 15.65
N ALA A 34 -31.40 -30.23 14.99
CA ALA A 34 -32.61 -29.73 15.65
C ALA A 34 -33.20 -30.75 16.65
N LYS A 35 -33.34 -32.01 16.22
CA LYS A 35 -33.79 -33.12 17.07
C LYS A 35 -32.88 -33.31 18.29
N LYS A 36 -31.55 -33.30 18.09
CA LYS A 36 -30.58 -33.43 19.18
C LYS A 36 -30.67 -32.30 20.21
N LEU A 37 -31.01 -31.08 19.77
CA LEU A 37 -31.13 -29.92 20.65
C LEU A 37 -32.51 -29.77 21.30
N GLY A 38 -33.53 -30.49 20.82
CA GLY A 38 -34.93 -30.29 21.23
C GLY A 38 -35.49 -28.90 20.85
N ARG A 39 -34.79 -28.17 19.98
CA ARG A 39 -35.16 -26.82 19.52
C ARG A 39 -34.56 -26.56 18.15
N ARG A 40 -35.03 -25.51 17.46
CA ARG A 40 -34.44 -25.10 16.20
C ARG A 40 -32.98 -24.63 16.39
N PRO A 41 -32.03 -25.07 15.54
CA PRO A 41 -30.62 -24.70 15.67
C PRO A 41 -30.35 -23.29 15.16
N SER A 42 -29.46 -22.57 15.83
CA SER A 42 -28.84 -21.34 15.30
C SER A 42 -27.64 -21.66 14.40
N HIS A 43 -27.13 -20.68 13.65
CA HIS A 43 -25.86 -20.83 12.92
C HIS A 43 -24.69 -21.28 13.80
N ARG A 44 -24.68 -20.85 15.08
CA ARG A 44 -23.65 -21.26 16.03
C ARG A 44 -23.83 -22.72 16.44
N ASP A 45 -25.06 -23.17 16.62
CA ASP A 45 -25.36 -24.56 16.97
C ASP A 45 -24.92 -25.49 15.84
N LEU A 46 -25.26 -25.13 14.59
CA LEU A 46 -24.81 -25.87 13.40
C LEU A 46 -23.27 -25.96 13.31
N ARG A 47 -22.54 -24.86 13.59
CA ARG A 47 -21.07 -24.88 13.64
C ARG A 47 -20.49 -25.79 14.71
N ARG A 48 -21.20 -25.97 15.83
CA ARG A 48 -20.77 -26.84 16.94
C ARG A 48 -21.08 -28.32 16.68
N HIS A 49 -21.96 -28.62 15.74
CA HIS A 49 -22.39 -29.97 15.39
C HIS A 49 -21.93 -30.34 13.98
N GLU A 50 -20.69 -29.97 13.64
CA GLU A 50 -20.01 -30.31 12.37
C GLU A 50 -20.71 -29.84 11.08
N CYS A 51 -21.81 -29.10 11.19
CA CYS A 51 -22.56 -28.50 10.08
C CYS A 51 -22.06 -27.08 9.77
N GLY A 52 -20.78 -26.77 10.04
CA GLY A 52 -20.22 -25.43 9.90
C GLY A 52 -20.24 -24.90 8.47
N VAL A 53 -20.04 -25.78 7.49
CA VAL A 53 -20.13 -25.46 6.06
C VAL A 53 -21.55 -25.01 5.71
N ILE A 54 -22.58 -25.77 6.13
CA ILE A 54 -24.00 -25.44 5.91
C ILE A 54 -24.36 -24.12 6.59
N ALA A 55 -23.89 -23.91 7.83
CA ALA A 55 -24.13 -22.66 8.57
C ALA A 55 -23.60 -21.42 7.86
N GLY A 56 -22.50 -21.53 7.11
CA GLY A 56 -21.98 -20.42 6.32
C GLY A 56 -22.84 -20.08 5.10
N LYS A 57 -23.68 -21.00 4.65
CA LYS A 57 -24.34 -20.96 3.34
C LYS A 57 -25.84 -20.67 3.39
N LEU A 58 -26.47 -20.76 4.56
CA LEU A 58 -27.89 -20.51 4.77
C LEU A 58 -28.18 -19.21 5.52
N SER A 59 -29.32 -18.60 5.21
CA SER A 59 -29.92 -17.54 6.02
C SER A 59 -30.57 -18.11 7.29
N ALA A 60 -30.89 -17.25 8.26
CA ALA A 60 -31.65 -17.68 9.43
C ALA A 60 -33.07 -18.12 9.02
N GLN A 61 -33.69 -17.44 8.06
CA GLN A 61 -35.02 -17.77 7.56
C GLN A 61 -35.07 -19.16 6.92
N GLN A 62 -34.07 -19.52 6.12
CA GLN A 62 -33.99 -20.84 5.50
C GLN A 62 -33.93 -21.97 6.52
N ILE A 63 -33.12 -21.79 7.59
CA ILE A 63 -33.08 -22.75 8.70
C ILE A 63 -34.46 -22.84 9.37
N ARG A 64 -35.18 -21.72 9.51
CA ARG A 64 -36.55 -21.73 10.06
C ARG A 64 -37.52 -22.53 9.19
N ASN A 65 -37.51 -22.30 7.88
CA ASN A 65 -38.39 -22.97 6.93
C ASN A 65 -38.12 -24.49 6.92
N ILE A 66 -36.84 -24.90 6.90
CA ILE A 66 -36.45 -26.31 6.94
C ILE A 66 -36.96 -26.99 8.22
N CYS A 67 -36.88 -26.31 9.37
CA CYS A 67 -37.34 -26.85 10.65
C CYS A 67 -38.85 -26.68 10.90
N ALA A 68 -39.61 -26.02 10.03
CA ALA A 68 -41.03 -25.75 10.23
C ALA A 68 -41.88 -27.01 10.48
N PRO A 69 -41.65 -28.16 9.79
CA PRO A 69 -42.46 -29.37 9.99
C PRO A 69 -42.36 -30.00 11.39
N LEU A 70 -41.32 -29.70 12.16
CA LEU A 70 -41.08 -30.33 13.47
C LEU A 70 -41.65 -29.54 14.66
N ALA A 71 -42.32 -28.41 14.41
CA ALA A 71 -42.90 -27.53 15.43
C ALA A 71 -41.93 -27.17 16.59
N PHE A 72 -40.61 -27.21 16.36
CA PHE A 72 -39.63 -26.94 17.40
C PHE A 72 -39.71 -25.49 17.88
N LEU A 73 -39.57 -25.32 19.20
CA LEU A 73 -39.46 -24.00 19.82
C LEU A 73 -38.31 -23.22 19.15
N GLU A 74 -38.57 -21.93 18.90
CA GLU A 74 -37.53 -21.00 18.48
C GLU A 74 -36.42 -21.00 19.54
N PRO A 75 -35.14 -21.00 19.13
CA PRO A 75 -34.08 -20.76 20.10
C PRO A 75 -34.39 -19.45 20.79
N THR A 76 -34.36 -19.45 22.13
CA THR A 76 -34.48 -18.24 22.93
C THR A 76 -33.48 -17.22 22.39
N ALA A 77 -33.99 -16.24 21.64
CA ALA A 77 -33.15 -15.33 20.90
C ALA A 77 -32.24 -14.63 21.91
N ARG A 78 -30.92 -14.76 21.69
CA ARG A 78 -29.91 -14.17 22.56
C ARG A 78 -30.06 -12.64 22.50
N ILE A 79 -30.88 -12.08 23.38
CA ILE A 79 -31.15 -10.64 23.52
C ILE A 79 -31.55 -10.02 22.18
N ILE A 80 -32.85 -9.92 21.90
CA ILE A 80 -33.34 -9.10 20.77
C ILE A 80 -32.79 -7.68 20.97
N TRP A 81 -31.96 -7.23 20.04
CA TRP A 81 -31.40 -5.88 20.01
C TRP A 81 -32.47 -4.94 19.46
N THR A 82 -33.37 -4.49 20.34
CA THR A 82 -34.32 -3.42 20.03
C THR A 82 -33.59 -2.08 19.92
N LYS A 83 -34.23 -1.09 19.29
CA LYS A 83 -33.72 0.29 19.26
C LYS A 83 -33.42 0.77 20.69
N ALA A 84 -34.36 0.62 21.62
CA ALA A 84 -34.19 0.98 23.03
C ALA A 84 -32.96 0.33 23.70
N ARG A 85 -32.66 -0.94 23.41
CA ARG A 85 -31.45 -1.61 23.91
C ARG A 85 -30.16 -1.05 23.30
N CYS A 86 -30.19 -0.70 22.02
CA CYS A 86 -29.05 -0.03 21.37
C CYS A 86 -28.81 1.35 22.01
N GLU A 87 -29.88 2.10 22.30
CA GLU A 87 -29.80 3.39 22.99
C GLU A 87 -29.24 3.24 24.41
N GLN A 88 -29.71 2.25 25.17
CA GLN A 88 -29.18 1.95 26.50
C GLN A 88 -27.68 1.57 26.46
N ALA A 89 -27.27 0.78 25.47
CA ALA A 89 -25.86 0.42 25.27
C ALA A 89 -25.00 1.67 25.00
N VAL A 90 -25.47 2.58 24.14
CA VAL A 90 -24.79 3.86 23.87
C VAL A 90 -24.64 4.68 25.15
N ARG A 91 -25.71 4.85 25.93
CA ARG A 91 -25.68 5.57 27.22
C ARG A 91 -24.68 4.97 28.20
N ARG A 92 -24.62 3.63 28.30
CA ARG A 92 -23.65 2.93 29.16
C ARG A 92 -22.20 3.21 28.76
N VAL A 93 -21.88 3.09 27.46
CA VAL A 93 -20.52 3.37 26.98
C VAL A 93 -20.17 4.85 27.14
N TRP A 94 -21.12 5.74 26.86
CA TRP A 94 -20.90 7.18 27.01
C TRP A 94 -20.58 7.57 28.45
N LYS A 95 -21.38 7.11 29.42
CA LYS A 95 -21.10 7.32 30.86
C LYS A 95 -19.74 6.75 31.26
N LYS A 96 -19.41 5.54 30.79
CA LYS A 96 -18.13 4.88 31.09
C LYS A 96 -16.93 5.66 30.56
N LEU A 97 -17.03 6.21 29.35
CA LEU A 97 -15.91 6.92 28.72
C LEU A 97 -15.84 8.39 29.14
N ASN A 98 -16.89 8.91 29.79
CA ASN A 98 -17.10 10.34 29.99
C ASN A 98 -16.87 11.15 28.69
N ARG A 99 -17.31 10.60 27.55
CA ARG A 99 -17.30 11.25 26.23
C ARG A 99 -18.22 10.52 25.26
N ARG A 100 -18.59 11.20 24.17
CA ARG A 100 -19.32 10.59 23.05
C ARG A 100 -18.62 9.32 22.56
N PRO A 101 -19.30 8.15 22.56
CA PRO A 101 -18.74 6.93 22.03
C PRO A 101 -18.77 6.95 20.50
N THR A 102 -17.68 6.49 19.89
CA THR A 102 -17.61 6.16 18.47
C THR A 102 -18.22 4.78 18.21
N HIS A 103 -18.44 4.45 16.94
CA HIS A 103 -18.73 3.07 16.53
C HIS A 103 -17.64 2.09 17.00
N GLN A 104 -16.38 2.52 17.06
CA GLN A 104 -15.31 1.66 17.55
C GLN A 104 -15.37 1.44 19.06
N ASP A 105 -15.72 2.47 19.84
CA ASP A 105 -15.93 2.34 21.29
C ASP A 105 -17.07 1.37 21.63
N LEU A 106 -18.17 1.43 20.86
CA LEU A 106 -19.28 0.49 20.96
C LEU A 106 -18.86 -0.94 20.62
N ARG A 107 -18.04 -1.14 19.58
CA ARG A 107 -17.46 -2.47 19.25
C ARG A 107 -16.55 -2.98 20.36
N ASN A 108 -15.65 -2.13 20.88
CA ASN A 108 -14.73 -2.49 21.96
C ASN A 108 -15.50 -2.86 23.24
N SER A 109 -16.67 -2.28 23.45
CA SER A 109 -17.59 -2.61 24.55
C SER A 109 -18.53 -3.79 24.25
N ARG A 110 -18.24 -4.58 23.21
CA ARG A 110 -19.01 -5.76 22.76
C ARG A 110 -20.44 -5.45 22.29
N TYR A 111 -20.74 -4.21 21.93
CA TYR A 111 -22.04 -3.76 21.40
C TYR A 111 -22.07 -3.67 19.88
N HIS A 112 -21.55 -4.70 19.20
CA HIS A 112 -21.44 -4.72 17.72
C HIS A 112 -22.77 -4.51 17.00
N ARG A 113 -23.89 -4.96 17.59
CA ARG A 113 -25.23 -4.80 17.00
C ARG A 113 -25.77 -3.37 17.06
N ALA A 114 -25.43 -2.60 18.09
CA ALA A 114 -25.78 -1.19 18.14
C ALA A 114 -25.14 -0.43 16.96
N VAL A 115 -23.91 -0.79 16.59
CA VAL A 115 -23.19 -0.17 15.46
C VAL A 115 -23.82 -0.47 14.11
N SER A 116 -24.46 -1.63 13.94
CA SER A 116 -25.18 -1.95 12.70
C SER A 116 -26.54 -1.27 12.58
N LEU A 117 -27.12 -0.80 13.71
CA LEU A 117 -28.48 -0.29 13.76
C LEU A 117 -28.56 1.22 14.00
N LEU A 118 -27.51 1.83 14.53
CA LEU A 118 -27.46 3.25 14.83
C LEU A 118 -26.47 3.96 13.91
N SER A 119 -26.92 5.05 13.33
CA SER A 119 -26.03 6.01 12.67
C SER A 119 -25.27 6.85 13.71
N ALA A 120 -24.24 7.55 13.26
CA ALA A 120 -23.55 8.53 14.10
C ALA A 120 -24.50 9.64 14.60
N ALA A 121 -25.51 10.00 13.80
CA ALA A 121 -26.53 10.97 14.17
C ALA A 121 -27.50 10.43 15.22
N ASP A 122 -27.82 9.13 15.20
CA ASP A 122 -28.62 8.50 16.25
C ASP A 122 -27.87 8.51 17.58
N ILE A 123 -26.57 8.20 17.57
CA ILE A 123 -25.73 8.29 18.77
C ILE A 123 -25.77 9.71 19.35
N ASP A 124 -25.65 10.73 18.50
CA ASP A 124 -25.76 12.15 18.93
C ASP A 124 -27.11 12.45 19.59
N ARG A 125 -28.20 12.05 18.94
CA ARG A 125 -29.55 12.24 19.46
C ARG A 125 -29.71 11.55 20.82
N ILE A 126 -29.18 10.33 20.99
CA ILE A 126 -29.25 9.58 22.25
C ILE A 126 -28.49 10.29 23.37
N GLY A 127 -27.31 10.84 23.06
CA GLY A 127 -26.50 11.62 24.02
C GLY A 127 -27.23 12.87 24.49
N ARG A 128 -27.74 13.68 23.55
CA ARG A 128 -28.52 14.90 23.84
C ARG A 128 -29.76 14.60 24.68
N ASN A 129 -30.54 13.60 24.29
CA ASN A 129 -31.74 13.19 25.03
C ASN A 129 -31.44 12.65 26.43
N ALA A 130 -30.18 12.27 26.71
CA ALA A 130 -29.74 11.78 28.01
C ALA A 130 -29.02 12.86 28.84
N GLY A 131 -28.97 14.11 28.39
CA GLY A 131 -28.25 15.20 29.07
C GLY A 131 -26.74 14.97 29.15
N LEU A 132 -26.18 14.16 28.24
CA LEU A 132 -24.75 13.84 28.24
C LEU A 132 -23.98 14.91 27.45
N ALA A 133 -22.90 15.41 28.04
CA ALA A 133 -22.08 16.45 27.42
C ALA A 133 -21.55 16.02 26.04
N ASP A 134 -21.67 16.95 25.08
CA ASP A 134 -21.25 16.73 23.70
C ASP A 134 -19.73 16.88 23.60
N ASN A 135 -19.00 15.82 23.96
CA ASN A 135 -17.54 15.88 24.12
C ASN A 135 -16.77 15.77 22.78
N ARG A 136 -17.42 16.09 21.67
CA ARG A 136 -16.73 16.37 20.40
C ARG A 136 -17.24 17.68 19.87
N HIS A 137 -16.33 18.63 19.64
CA HIS A 137 -16.59 19.80 18.82
C HIS A 137 -16.85 19.36 17.38
N ARG A 138 -18.05 18.82 17.13
CA ARG A 138 -18.50 18.57 15.78
C ARG A 138 -18.60 19.94 15.14
N LYS A 139 -17.79 20.13 14.11
CA LYS A 139 -17.82 21.36 13.35
C LYS A 139 -19.24 21.54 12.75
N PRO A 140 -19.79 22.75 12.73
CA PRO A 140 -21.16 22.99 12.31
C PRO A 140 -21.38 22.56 10.86
N VAL A 141 -22.64 22.35 10.48
CA VAL A 141 -23.00 22.11 9.07
C VAL A 141 -22.49 23.29 8.23
N GLY A 142 -21.88 22.99 7.09
CA GLY A 142 -21.24 24.00 6.25
C GLY A 142 -19.81 24.36 6.65
N TYR A 143 -19.31 23.94 7.82
CA TYR A 143 -17.93 24.23 8.22
C TYR A 143 -16.93 23.70 7.22
N TRP A 144 -17.05 22.45 6.76
CA TRP A 144 -16.07 21.79 5.89
C TRP A 144 -16.16 22.30 4.44
N THR A 145 -15.65 23.48 4.16
CA THR A 145 -15.34 23.99 2.82
C THR A 145 -13.91 23.55 2.43
N PRO A 146 -13.49 23.67 1.16
CA PRO A 146 -12.09 23.44 0.79
C PRO A 146 -11.10 24.21 1.68
N GLU A 147 -11.41 25.47 2.00
CA GLU A 147 -10.55 26.37 2.76
C GLU A 147 -10.40 25.92 4.21
N THR A 148 -11.51 25.53 4.87
CA THR A 148 -11.46 25.10 6.27
C THR A 148 -10.90 23.69 6.42
N VAL A 149 -10.99 22.83 5.40
CA VAL A 149 -10.30 21.54 5.37
C VAL A 149 -8.79 21.76 5.36
N VAL A 150 -8.29 22.63 4.48
CA VAL A 150 -6.86 23.01 4.44
C VAL A 150 -6.43 23.67 5.75
N GLN A 151 -7.22 24.63 6.26
CA GLN A 151 -6.91 25.30 7.53
C GLN A 151 -6.86 24.32 8.70
N SER A 152 -7.86 23.44 8.84
CA SER A 152 -7.90 22.47 9.93
C SER A 152 -6.74 21.47 9.86
N TYR A 153 -6.28 21.15 8.65
CA TYR A 153 -5.09 20.32 8.44
C TYR A 153 -3.82 21.06 8.86
N LEU A 154 -3.62 22.29 8.38
CA LEU A 154 -2.47 23.11 8.72
C LEU A 154 -2.38 23.39 10.23
N GLU A 155 -3.47 23.79 10.87
CA GLU A 155 -3.51 24.01 12.32
C GLU A 155 -3.14 22.76 13.11
N LYS A 156 -3.69 21.62 12.69
CA LYS A 156 -3.47 20.36 13.40
C LYS A 156 -2.05 19.84 13.24
N PHE A 157 -1.42 20.10 12.09
CA PHE A 157 -0.09 19.59 11.76
C PHE A 157 0.99 20.67 11.68
N ALA A 158 0.74 21.87 12.22
CA ALA A 158 1.68 22.99 12.19
C ALA A 158 3.03 22.68 12.87
N HIS A 159 3.04 21.71 13.79
CA HIS A 159 4.21 21.28 14.54
C HIS A 159 4.95 20.10 13.88
N PHE A 160 4.47 19.60 12.74
CA PHE A 160 5.17 18.59 11.97
C PHE A 160 5.97 19.25 10.85
N ASP A 161 7.20 18.78 10.65
CA ASP A 161 8.03 19.19 9.50
C ASP A 161 7.49 18.65 8.16
N PHE A 162 6.46 17.80 8.21
CA PHE A 162 5.85 17.18 7.04
C PHE A 162 4.32 17.08 7.14
N GLY A 163 3.65 17.06 5.99
CA GLY A 163 2.20 16.85 5.90
C GLY A 163 1.81 15.36 5.98
N PRO A 164 1.00 14.91 6.97
CA PRO A 164 0.50 13.53 7.03
C PRO A 164 -0.43 13.17 5.85
N ARG A 165 -0.19 12.04 5.19
CA ARG A 165 -0.96 11.48 4.07
C ARG A 165 -2.29 10.84 4.52
N PRO A 166 -3.19 10.40 3.62
CA PRO A 166 -4.46 9.75 3.99
C PRO A 166 -4.27 8.52 4.88
N PHE A 167 -3.12 7.88 4.66
CA PHE A 167 -2.48 6.89 5.52
C PHE A 167 -2.55 7.24 7.00
N GLU A 168 -1.67 8.19 7.32
CA GLU A 168 -1.31 8.65 8.65
C GLU A 168 -2.48 9.37 9.32
N LEU A 169 -3.27 10.14 8.55
CA LEU A 169 -4.50 10.76 9.07
C LEU A 169 -5.44 9.72 9.71
N ARG A 170 -5.62 8.54 9.09
CA ARG A 170 -6.44 7.48 9.67
C ARG A 170 -5.84 6.92 10.96
N GLN A 171 -4.52 6.74 11.01
CA GLN A 171 -3.83 6.23 12.19
C GLN A 171 -3.85 7.22 13.36
N MET A 172 -3.74 8.52 13.07
CA MET A 172 -3.81 9.60 14.05
C MET A 172 -5.24 9.87 14.55
N GLY A 173 -6.24 9.10 14.10
CA GLY A 173 -7.64 9.30 14.48
C GLY A 173 -8.35 10.40 13.69
N GLU A 174 -7.68 11.00 12.71
CA GLU A 174 -8.15 12.06 11.82
C GLU A 174 -8.88 11.53 10.59
N GLY A 175 -9.56 10.39 10.73
CA GLY A 175 -10.34 9.78 9.65
C GLY A 175 -11.45 10.69 9.12
N ALA A 176 -11.98 11.60 9.95
CA ALA A 176 -12.95 12.59 9.52
C ALA A 176 -12.31 13.64 8.60
N LEU A 177 -11.15 14.17 8.97
CA LEU A 177 -10.40 15.13 8.14
C LEU A 177 -10.01 14.48 6.81
N LYS A 178 -9.50 13.25 6.83
CA LYS A 178 -9.26 12.47 5.60
C LYS A 178 -10.49 12.39 4.71
N ALA A 179 -11.64 11.99 5.27
CA ALA A 179 -12.87 11.85 4.49
C ALA A 179 -13.30 13.18 3.87
N MET A 180 -13.11 14.30 4.59
CA MET A 180 -13.41 15.64 4.07
C MET A 180 -12.43 16.07 2.99
N ILE A 181 -11.15 15.72 3.09
CA ILE A 181 -10.15 15.94 2.04
C ILE A 181 -10.58 15.24 0.74
N GLU A 182 -10.91 13.94 0.81
CA GLU A 182 -11.36 13.17 -0.36
C GLU A 182 -12.66 13.75 -0.94
N ALA A 183 -13.61 14.15 -0.09
CA ALA A 183 -14.89 14.69 -0.54
C ALA A 183 -14.79 16.07 -1.20
N ARG A 184 -13.85 16.93 -0.75
CA ARG A 184 -13.73 18.32 -1.24
C ARG A 184 -12.74 18.49 -2.38
N PHE A 185 -11.69 17.67 -2.42
CA PHE A 185 -10.62 17.79 -3.42
C PHE A 185 -10.63 16.64 -4.44
N GLY A 186 -11.41 15.58 -4.20
CA GLY A 186 -11.49 14.39 -5.06
C GLY A 186 -10.29 13.45 -4.95
N SER A 187 -9.09 13.98 -4.69
CA SER A 187 -7.89 13.22 -4.39
C SER A 187 -7.02 13.92 -3.36
N PHE A 188 -6.14 13.16 -2.71
CA PHE A 188 -5.18 13.77 -1.78
C PHE A 188 -4.14 14.63 -2.51
N HIS A 189 -3.76 14.27 -3.74
CA HIS A 189 -2.80 15.06 -4.52
C HIS A 189 -3.29 16.50 -4.79
N LYS A 190 -4.55 16.66 -5.21
CA LYS A 190 -5.18 17.98 -5.39
C LYS A 190 -5.26 18.78 -4.07
N PHE A 191 -5.42 18.07 -2.97
CA PHE A 191 -5.37 18.67 -1.64
C PHE A 191 -3.96 19.13 -1.26
N GLU A 192 -2.93 18.32 -1.53
CA GLU A 192 -1.53 18.69 -1.31
C GLU A 192 -1.15 19.95 -2.10
N GLU A 193 -1.58 20.07 -3.35
CA GLU A 193 -1.41 21.29 -4.16
C GLU A 193 -2.02 22.50 -3.45
N ALA A 194 -3.25 22.39 -2.95
CA ALA A 194 -3.92 23.47 -2.22
C ALA A 194 -3.22 23.82 -0.90
N VAL A 195 -2.65 22.83 -0.20
CA VAL A 195 -1.85 23.08 1.00
C VAL A 195 -0.53 23.75 0.65
N ARG A 196 0.17 23.31 -0.40
CA ARG A 196 1.44 23.91 -0.87
C ARG A 196 1.28 25.38 -1.24
N VAL A 197 0.14 25.77 -1.82
CA VAL A 197 -0.17 27.18 -2.08
C VAL A 197 -0.24 28.00 -0.78
N ARG A 198 -0.80 27.44 0.30
CA ARG A 198 -0.95 28.15 1.59
C ARG A 198 0.25 28.03 2.53
N CYS A 199 1.00 26.94 2.44
CA CYS A 199 2.16 26.67 3.27
C CYS A 199 3.26 26.04 2.40
N PRO A 200 4.00 26.85 1.61
CA PRO A 200 5.02 26.35 0.68
C PRO A 200 6.16 25.61 1.38
N THR A 201 6.37 25.89 2.67
CA THR A 201 7.39 25.25 3.50
C THR A 201 6.98 23.86 3.99
N MET A 202 5.68 23.51 3.96
CA MET A 202 5.21 22.19 4.37
C MET A 202 5.63 21.14 3.35
N LYS A 203 6.58 20.30 3.76
CA LYS A 203 7.09 19.21 2.93
C LYS A 203 6.09 18.06 2.93
N PHE A 204 5.45 17.82 1.81
CA PHE A 204 4.80 16.54 1.56
C PHE A 204 5.92 15.57 1.17
N LYS A 205 6.35 14.73 2.13
CA LYS A 205 7.49 13.82 1.96
C LYS A 205 7.28 12.98 0.69
N GLU A 206 8.10 13.23 -0.32
CA GLU A 206 8.03 12.50 -1.60
C GLU A 206 8.51 11.05 -1.40
N GLU A 207 9.39 10.81 -0.42
CA GLU A 207 9.80 9.47 0.01
C GLU A 207 9.88 9.40 1.57
N PRO A 208 9.54 8.27 2.21
CA PRO A 208 9.74 8.05 3.64
C PRO A 208 11.24 7.99 3.96
N VAL A 209 11.83 9.09 4.42
CA VAL A 209 13.25 9.16 4.79
C VAL A 209 13.43 9.17 6.32
N THR A 210 14.41 8.42 6.84
CA THR A 210 14.83 8.41 8.24
C THR A 210 15.62 9.67 8.62
N ALA A 211 15.85 9.90 9.92
CA ALA A 211 16.67 11.02 10.41
C ALA A 211 18.12 11.04 9.84
N ASN A 212 18.69 9.87 9.51
CA ASN A 212 20.01 9.75 8.88
C ASN A 212 19.97 9.75 7.34
N GLY A 213 18.83 10.08 6.71
CA GLY A 213 18.75 10.28 5.26
C GLY A 213 18.47 9.01 4.44
N ILE A 214 18.17 7.88 5.08
CA ILE A 214 17.87 6.62 4.39
C ILE A 214 16.40 6.61 3.96
N ALA A 215 16.14 6.46 2.67
CA ALA A 215 14.77 6.26 2.22
C ALA A 215 14.30 4.81 2.50
N LEU A 216 13.01 4.65 2.76
CA LEU A 216 12.35 3.38 3.04
C LEU A 216 11.01 3.34 2.29
N ASP A 217 10.40 2.16 2.16
CA ASP A 217 9.19 1.98 1.35
C ASP A 217 7.96 2.55 2.07
N SER A 218 8.03 2.72 3.39
CA SER A 218 6.94 3.31 4.18
C SER A 218 7.39 4.09 5.42
N PHE A 219 6.55 5.02 5.88
CA PHE A 219 6.76 5.71 7.18
C PHE A 219 6.74 4.76 8.37
N ARG A 220 6.12 3.59 8.22
CA ARG A 220 6.13 2.56 9.25
C ARG A 220 7.49 1.89 9.34
N GLU A 221 8.12 1.66 8.20
CA GLU A 221 9.52 1.24 8.16
C GLU A 221 10.41 2.32 8.77
N VAL A 222 10.22 3.60 8.46
CA VAL A 222 10.96 4.69 9.14
C VAL A 222 10.78 4.63 10.65
N ALA A 223 9.54 4.54 11.14
CA ALA A 223 9.26 4.48 12.58
C ALA A 223 9.81 3.19 13.24
N ALA A 224 9.81 2.07 12.53
CA ALA A 224 10.40 0.82 13.02
C ALA A 224 11.93 0.90 13.05
N TYR A 225 12.55 1.38 11.97
CA TYR A 225 13.99 1.59 11.85
C TYR A 225 14.52 2.54 12.92
N GLU A 226 13.93 3.72 13.07
CA GLU A 226 14.32 4.69 14.08
C GLU A 226 14.09 4.16 15.51
N GLY A 227 13.02 3.39 15.72
CA GLY A 227 12.79 2.71 16.99
C GLY A 227 13.88 1.68 17.32
N ILE A 228 14.27 0.87 16.33
CA ILE A 228 15.35 -0.12 16.44
C ILE A 228 16.67 0.59 16.77
N MET A 229 17.05 1.60 15.99
CA MET A 229 18.26 2.40 16.18
C MET A 229 18.33 3.02 17.58
N LEU A 230 17.30 3.80 17.95
CA LEU A 230 17.29 4.59 19.19
C LEU A 230 17.30 3.70 20.44
N GLN A 231 16.57 2.58 20.41
CA GLN A 231 16.32 1.80 21.62
C GLN A 231 17.14 0.52 21.73
N LEU A 232 17.63 -0.05 20.62
CA LEU A 232 18.55 -1.19 20.69
C LEU A 232 20.01 -0.77 20.74
N GLY A 233 20.33 0.49 20.38
CA GLY A 233 21.71 0.97 20.32
C GLY A 233 22.53 0.17 19.31
N VAL A 234 21.89 -0.31 18.24
CA VAL A 234 22.57 -0.96 17.12
C VAL A 234 23.11 0.11 16.18
N ASP A 235 24.31 -0.12 15.65
CA ASP A 235 24.85 0.78 14.64
C ASP A 235 24.05 0.64 13.33
N PRO A 236 23.92 1.71 12.52
CA PRO A 236 23.16 1.66 11.26
C PRO A 236 23.61 0.53 10.33
N ASP A 237 24.91 0.25 10.31
CA ASP A 237 25.54 -0.78 9.47
C ASP A 237 25.19 -2.22 9.90
N GLU A 238 24.69 -2.41 11.13
CA GLU A 238 24.17 -3.69 11.60
C GLU A 238 22.75 -4.00 11.10
N ILE A 239 22.05 -2.98 10.56
CA ILE A 239 20.69 -3.11 10.03
C ILE A 239 20.77 -3.24 8.52
N LEU A 240 20.54 -4.46 8.03
CA LEU A 240 20.52 -4.73 6.59
C LEU A 240 19.11 -4.44 6.06
N ILE A 241 18.98 -3.36 5.30
CA ILE A 241 17.70 -2.88 4.77
C ILE A 241 17.44 -3.51 3.41
N HIS A 242 16.27 -4.14 3.23
CA HIS A 242 15.84 -4.72 1.95
C HIS A 242 16.86 -5.69 1.31
N GLN A 243 17.78 -6.24 2.10
CA GLN A 243 18.86 -7.04 1.57
C GLN A 243 18.29 -8.34 1.02
N LYS A 244 18.57 -8.62 -0.26
CA LYS A 244 18.11 -9.82 -0.91
C LYS A 244 18.56 -11.05 -0.13
N PHE A 245 17.59 -11.85 0.29
CA PHE A 245 17.79 -13.12 0.95
C PHE A 245 17.73 -14.26 -0.08
N PRO A 246 18.88 -14.89 -0.46
CA PRO A 246 18.89 -16.03 -1.35
C PRO A 246 18.49 -17.31 -0.59
N HIS A 247 17.42 -17.97 -1.04
CA HIS A 247 16.99 -19.27 -0.52
C HIS A 247 16.81 -20.27 -1.68
N ALA A 248 17.04 -21.57 -1.43
CA ALA A 248 16.92 -22.59 -2.47
C ALA A 248 15.53 -22.62 -3.15
N ARG A 249 14.49 -22.25 -2.40
CA ARG A 249 13.08 -22.24 -2.84
C ARG A 249 12.59 -20.89 -3.37
N GLY A 250 13.41 -19.85 -3.37
CA GLY A 250 12.96 -18.53 -3.84
C GLY A 250 13.81 -17.35 -3.39
N ARG A 251 13.28 -16.14 -3.63
CA ARG A 251 13.90 -14.89 -3.22
C ARG A 251 12.95 -14.17 -2.29
N ALA A 252 13.47 -13.66 -1.18
CA ALA A 252 12.74 -12.83 -0.24
C ALA A 252 13.54 -11.54 0.03
N PHE A 253 12.83 -10.45 0.34
CA PHE A 253 13.43 -9.14 0.60
C PHE A 253 12.87 -8.64 1.93
N PRO A 254 13.46 -9.00 3.08
CA PRO A 254 12.98 -8.55 4.38
C PRO A 254 13.08 -7.04 4.48
N ASP A 255 12.19 -6.41 5.24
CA ASP A 255 12.22 -4.97 5.46
C ASP A 255 13.51 -4.59 6.19
N PHE A 256 13.81 -5.30 7.28
CA PHE A 256 15.10 -5.21 7.97
C PHE A 256 15.62 -6.59 8.39
N ILE A 257 16.95 -6.73 8.42
CA ILE A 257 17.64 -7.79 9.16
C ILE A 257 18.54 -7.12 10.19
N VAL A 258 18.33 -7.44 11.46
CA VAL A 258 19.19 -7.02 12.57
C VAL A 258 19.81 -8.29 13.13
N ARG A 259 21.09 -8.53 12.82
CA ARG A 259 21.79 -9.79 13.17
C ARG A 259 21.02 -11.04 12.68
N ASN A 260 20.47 -11.85 13.57
CA ASN A 260 19.66 -13.04 13.27
C ASN A 260 18.15 -12.81 13.31
N VAL A 261 17.71 -11.57 13.51
CA VAL A 261 16.29 -11.22 13.56
C VAL A 261 15.88 -10.51 12.29
N VAL A 262 14.96 -11.11 11.54
CA VAL A 262 14.24 -10.45 10.46
C VAL A 262 13.07 -9.67 11.06
N VAL A 263 12.97 -8.40 10.69
CA VAL A 263 11.85 -7.53 11.06
C VAL A 263 11.02 -7.24 9.82
N GLU A 264 9.73 -7.59 9.86
CA GLU A 264 8.78 -7.39 8.76
C GLU A 264 7.68 -6.41 9.13
N VAL A 265 7.59 -5.31 8.40
CA VAL A 265 6.61 -4.24 8.60
C VAL A 265 5.33 -4.53 7.82
N ILE A 266 4.29 -4.87 8.56
CA ILE A 266 3.02 -5.29 7.99
C ILE A 266 2.23 -4.09 7.47
N MET A 267 1.76 -4.17 6.23
CA MET A 267 0.99 -3.09 5.59
C MET A 267 -0.47 -3.01 6.07
N TYR A 268 -1.10 -4.15 6.37
CA TYR A 268 -2.52 -4.25 6.70
C TYR A 268 -2.76 -4.57 8.18
N SER A 269 -3.77 -3.95 8.79
CA SER A 269 -4.12 -4.24 10.19
C SER A 269 -4.74 -5.63 10.37
N ARG A 270 -5.39 -6.18 9.35
CA ARG A 270 -6.01 -7.52 9.39
C ARG A 270 -5.93 -8.21 8.04
N GLU A 271 -5.85 -9.55 8.10
CA GLU A 271 -5.74 -10.40 6.93
C GLU A 271 -6.97 -10.41 6.03
N ASN A 272 -8.16 -10.28 6.60
CA ASN A 272 -9.44 -10.40 5.92
C ASN A 272 -10.15 -9.06 5.65
N GLU A 273 -9.41 -7.94 5.65
CA GLU A 273 -9.98 -6.62 5.34
C GLU A 273 -10.40 -6.48 3.87
N SER A 274 -9.69 -7.15 2.95
CA SER A 274 -9.96 -7.12 1.52
C SER A 274 -9.34 -8.34 0.82
N GLN A 275 -9.67 -8.56 -0.46
CA GLN A 275 -8.96 -9.59 -1.25
C GLN A 275 -7.46 -9.28 -1.35
N ARG A 276 -7.11 -8.00 -1.50
CA ARG A 276 -5.71 -7.55 -1.57
C ARG A 276 -4.94 -7.83 -0.27
N SER A 277 -5.59 -7.68 0.90
CA SER A 277 -4.95 -8.04 2.17
C SER A 277 -4.74 -9.55 2.28
N LEU A 278 -5.69 -10.38 1.84
CA LEU A 278 -5.53 -11.84 1.82
C LEU A 278 -4.34 -12.26 0.95
N ASP A 279 -4.25 -11.70 -0.26
CA ASP A 279 -3.16 -12.02 -1.18
C ASP A 279 -1.79 -11.55 -0.62
N TYR A 280 -1.77 -10.39 0.03
CA TYR A 280 -0.60 -9.89 0.74
C TYR A 280 -0.16 -10.84 1.85
N PHE A 281 -1.06 -11.24 2.76
CA PHE A 281 -0.70 -12.13 3.86
C PHE A 281 -0.30 -13.53 3.38
N LYS A 282 -0.90 -14.04 2.30
CA LYS A 282 -0.44 -15.29 1.67
C LYS A 282 1.03 -15.20 1.24
N LYS A 283 1.44 -14.07 0.62
CA LYS A 283 2.83 -13.83 0.24
C LYS A 283 3.73 -13.63 1.45
N LEU A 284 3.29 -12.87 2.46
CA LEU A 284 4.02 -12.66 3.71
C LEU A 284 4.28 -13.99 4.43
N ARG A 285 3.28 -14.87 4.55
CA ARG A 285 3.45 -16.18 5.21
C ARG A 285 4.46 -17.07 4.48
N ALA A 286 4.47 -17.05 3.15
CA ALA A 286 5.50 -17.73 2.36
C ALA A 286 6.90 -17.12 2.59
N LYS A 287 7.00 -15.78 2.66
CA LYS A 287 8.23 -15.04 2.96
C LYS A 287 8.78 -15.40 4.36
N VAL A 288 7.93 -15.36 5.38
CA VAL A 288 8.25 -15.74 6.77
C VAL A 288 8.72 -17.18 6.88
N ALA A 289 8.06 -18.12 6.19
CA ALA A 289 8.49 -19.52 6.19
C ALA A 289 9.92 -19.71 5.65
N LEU A 290 10.31 -18.95 4.62
CA LEU A 290 11.68 -18.98 4.08
C LEU A 290 12.71 -18.44 5.07
N TYR A 291 12.36 -17.45 5.90
CA TYR A 291 13.25 -16.92 6.93
C TYR A 291 13.48 -17.91 8.06
N ILE A 292 12.41 -18.54 8.53
CA ILE A 292 12.49 -19.55 9.58
C ILE A 292 13.27 -20.78 9.10
N GLU A 293 13.05 -21.25 7.87
CA GLU A 293 13.81 -22.36 7.26
C GLU A 293 15.32 -22.06 7.20
N ALA A 294 15.67 -20.77 7.11
CA ALA A 294 17.04 -20.29 7.09
C ALA A 294 17.66 -19.99 8.47
N GLY A 295 16.93 -20.25 9.56
CA GLY A 295 17.41 -20.05 10.93
C GLY A 295 17.23 -18.63 11.47
N PHE A 296 16.52 -17.74 10.76
CA PHE A 296 16.20 -16.42 11.29
C PHE A 296 15.01 -16.47 12.24
N GLU A 297 15.12 -15.68 13.30
CA GLU A 297 13.96 -15.30 14.11
C GLU A 297 13.20 -14.19 13.37
N VAL A 298 11.86 -14.23 13.40
CA VAL A 298 11.05 -13.23 12.71
C VAL A 298 10.22 -12.43 13.70
N VAL A 299 10.20 -11.11 13.52
CA VAL A 299 9.32 -10.16 14.22
C VAL A 299 8.44 -9.45 13.20
N GLU A 300 7.14 -9.73 13.26
CA GLU A 300 6.11 -9.01 12.51
C GLU A 300 5.74 -7.71 13.24
N VAL A 301 5.94 -6.57 12.58
CA VAL A 301 5.63 -5.21 13.07
C VAL A 301 4.30 -4.77 12.48
N HIS A 302 3.24 -4.77 13.29
CA HIS A 302 1.93 -4.34 12.81
C HIS A 302 1.77 -2.82 12.80
N PRO A 303 0.87 -2.27 11.94
CA PRO A 303 0.65 -0.82 11.84
C PRO A 303 0.34 -0.12 13.16
N GLN A 304 -0.38 -0.78 14.06
CA GLN A 304 -0.74 -0.23 15.37
C GLN A 304 0.41 -0.25 16.39
N GLU A 305 1.48 -0.99 16.15
CA GLU A 305 2.64 -1.09 17.04
C GLU A 305 3.61 0.07 16.78
N VAL A 306 3.73 0.56 15.54
CA VAL A 306 4.61 1.69 15.20
C VAL A 306 4.05 3.07 15.52
N VAL A 307 2.73 3.23 15.64
CA VAL A 307 2.11 4.56 15.81
C VAL A 307 2.22 5.07 17.26
N ASN A 308 2.10 4.17 18.24
CA ASN A 308 2.07 4.53 19.66
C ASN A 308 3.45 4.28 20.29
N ALA A 309 3.97 5.25 21.05
CA ALA A 309 5.31 5.18 21.63
C ALA A 309 5.48 4.01 22.60
N ASP A 310 4.48 3.72 23.44
CA ASP A 310 4.53 2.60 24.39
C ASP A 310 4.55 1.27 23.65
N ARG A 311 3.70 1.13 22.61
CA ARG A 311 3.69 -0.07 21.76
C ARG A 311 4.95 -0.23 20.94
N ARG A 312 5.60 0.87 20.53
CA ARG A 312 6.93 0.82 19.93
C ARG A 312 7.93 0.25 20.93
N ALA A 313 7.92 0.70 22.18
CA ALA A 313 8.82 0.16 23.21
C ALA A 313 8.57 -1.34 23.46
N GLU A 314 7.31 -1.80 23.48
CA GLU A 314 6.98 -3.23 23.54
C GLU A 314 7.53 -4.00 22.32
N LEU A 315 7.36 -3.45 21.11
CA LEU A 315 7.88 -4.04 19.88
C LEU A 315 9.40 -4.17 19.93
N ILE A 316 10.10 -3.11 20.31
CA ILE A 316 11.56 -3.13 20.45
C ILE A 316 11.98 -4.16 21.49
N SER A 317 11.25 -4.28 22.60
CA SER A 317 11.52 -5.31 23.62
C SER A 317 11.41 -6.72 23.04
N LYS A 318 10.45 -6.98 22.13
CA LYS A 318 10.34 -8.26 21.41
C LYS A 318 11.54 -8.52 20.50
N ILE A 319 12.01 -7.50 19.78
CA ILE A 319 13.21 -7.61 18.92
C ILE A 319 14.43 -7.88 19.80
N ARG A 320 14.63 -7.11 20.87
CA ARG A 320 15.73 -7.29 21.83
C ARG A 320 15.76 -8.70 22.41
N ALA A 321 14.61 -9.23 22.82
CA ALA A 321 14.52 -10.57 23.39
C ALA A 321 14.97 -11.66 22.40
N LYS A 322 14.71 -11.48 21.10
CA LYS A 322 15.16 -12.42 20.04
C LYS A 322 16.61 -12.21 19.63
N LEU A 323 17.16 -11.01 19.77
CA LEU A 323 18.58 -10.75 19.54
C LEU A 323 19.49 -11.40 20.61
N GLY A 324 18.96 -11.61 21.82
CA GLY A 324 19.70 -12.22 22.94
C GLY A 324 19.99 -13.72 22.80
N THR A 325 19.50 -14.38 21.74
CA THR A 325 19.87 -15.75 21.40
C THR A 325 20.99 -15.69 20.37
N GLU A 326 22.24 -15.72 20.84
CA GLU A 326 23.46 -15.53 20.02
C GLU A 326 23.64 -16.63 18.96
N THR A 327 23.14 -16.38 17.75
CA THR A 327 23.65 -17.01 16.52
C THR A 327 23.93 -15.92 15.51
N PHE A 328 25.21 -15.59 15.25
CA PHE A 328 25.56 -14.64 14.20
C PHE A 328 25.37 -15.29 12.83
N HIS A 329 24.27 -14.97 12.14
CA HIS A 329 24.13 -15.28 10.73
C HIS A 329 24.83 -14.19 9.90
N ARG A 330 26.00 -14.52 9.32
CA ARG A 330 26.58 -13.69 8.26
C ARG A 330 25.70 -13.81 7.02
N ALA A 331 24.78 -12.86 6.84
CA ALA A 331 24.07 -12.71 5.59
C ALA A 331 25.10 -12.44 4.47
N SER A 332 25.34 -13.43 3.61
CA SER A 332 26.23 -13.33 2.44
C SER A 332 25.62 -12.51 1.29
N GLY A 333 24.58 -11.73 1.58
CA GLY A 333 23.81 -10.99 0.60
C GLY A 333 24.60 -9.81 0.04
N GLN A 334 24.41 -9.54 -1.25
CA GLN A 334 24.78 -8.24 -1.81
C GLN A 334 23.95 -7.17 -1.08
N SER A 335 24.60 -6.30 -0.31
CA SER A 335 23.96 -5.12 0.25
C SER A 335 23.36 -4.32 -0.91
N MET A 336 22.03 -4.18 -0.92
CA MET A 336 21.43 -3.19 -1.80
C MET A 336 21.85 -1.85 -1.23
N ARG A 337 22.46 -1.00 -2.06
CA ARG A 337 22.73 0.40 -1.70
C ARG A 337 21.44 0.99 -1.10
N GLU A 338 21.59 1.76 -0.05
CA GLU A 338 20.47 2.41 0.66
C GLU A 338 19.51 3.08 -0.33
N HIS A 339 18.21 3.03 -0.07
CA HIS A 339 17.25 3.72 -0.93
C HIS A 339 17.56 5.23 -0.88
N GLY A 340 17.56 5.88 -2.04
CA GLY A 340 18.01 7.29 -2.16
C GLY A 340 19.52 7.46 -2.41
N PHE A 341 20.34 6.42 -2.25
CA PHE A 341 21.77 6.47 -2.57
C PHE A 341 22.03 6.92 -4.01
N TRP A 342 21.17 6.54 -4.96
CA TRP A 342 21.33 6.87 -6.36
C TRP A 342 20.82 8.28 -6.72
N SER A 343 21.39 9.29 -6.08
CA SER A 343 21.33 10.68 -6.55
C SER A 343 22.07 10.84 -7.89
N ARG A 344 21.80 11.92 -8.62
CA ARG A 344 22.52 12.25 -9.87
C ARG A 344 24.04 12.19 -9.67
N ASP A 345 24.54 12.79 -8.58
CA ASP A 345 25.97 12.88 -8.29
C ASP A 345 26.57 11.53 -7.96
N ASN A 346 25.87 10.69 -7.19
CA ASN A 346 26.33 9.34 -6.86
C ASN A 346 26.32 8.42 -8.08
N VAL A 347 25.31 8.51 -8.94
CA VAL A 347 25.29 7.80 -10.23
C VAL A 347 26.50 8.25 -11.07
N ARG A 348 26.73 9.56 -11.22
CA ARG A 348 27.87 10.08 -11.97
C ARG A 348 29.20 9.58 -11.41
N LYS A 349 29.40 9.65 -10.10
CA LYS A 349 30.63 9.20 -9.43
C LYS A 349 30.91 7.71 -9.66
N GLU A 350 29.92 6.86 -9.41
CA GLU A 350 30.07 5.39 -9.54
C GLU A 350 30.26 4.98 -11.01
N ILE A 351 29.54 5.61 -11.94
CA ILE A 351 29.70 5.36 -13.37
C ILE A 351 31.05 5.88 -13.89
N ALA A 352 31.51 7.05 -13.45
CA ALA A 352 32.84 7.57 -13.81
C ALA A 352 33.96 6.64 -13.33
N ALA A 353 33.88 6.15 -12.08
CA ALA A 353 34.83 5.20 -11.55
C ALA A 353 34.86 3.89 -12.34
N LEU A 354 33.69 3.36 -12.70
CA LEU A 354 33.61 2.15 -13.53
C LEU A 354 34.10 2.40 -14.96
N THR A 355 33.81 3.57 -15.53
CA THR A 355 34.23 3.96 -16.88
C THR A 355 35.74 4.05 -16.97
N ALA A 356 36.38 4.70 -15.98
CA ALA A 356 37.84 4.77 -15.88
C ALA A 356 38.47 3.37 -15.80
N LYS A 357 37.82 2.43 -15.09
CA LYS A 357 38.27 1.04 -14.99
C LYS A 357 38.13 0.26 -16.31
N LEU A 358 37.09 0.51 -17.09
CA LEU A 358 36.79 -0.23 -18.31
C LEU A 358 37.44 0.37 -19.57
N GLY A 359 37.86 1.64 -19.53
CA GLY A 359 38.32 2.39 -20.70
C GLY A 359 37.21 2.69 -21.73
N ARG A 360 35.94 2.42 -21.38
CA ARG A 360 34.76 2.68 -22.20
C ARG A 360 33.54 2.88 -21.31
N PHE A 361 32.52 3.57 -21.82
CA PHE A 361 31.27 3.75 -21.06
C PHE A 361 30.60 2.39 -20.76
N PRO A 362 30.20 2.11 -19.51
CA PRO A 362 29.67 0.80 -19.13
C PRO A 362 28.34 0.49 -19.83
N THR A 363 28.16 -0.78 -20.18
CA THR A 363 26.88 -1.36 -20.59
C THR A 363 26.10 -1.81 -19.35
N TYR A 364 24.80 -2.07 -19.48
CA TYR A 364 24.00 -2.62 -18.38
C TYR A 364 24.51 -3.98 -17.87
N ARG A 365 25.18 -4.76 -18.72
CA ARG A 365 25.81 -6.02 -18.32
C ARG A 365 27.06 -5.77 -17.47
N ASP A 366 27.83 -4.72 -17.79
CA ASP A 366 28.98 -4.31 -16.98
C ASP A 366 28.53 -3.85 -15.59
N LEU A 367 27.40 -3.12 -15.49
CA LEU A 367 26.86 -2.71 -14.19
C LEU A 367 26.56 -3.90 -13.28
N ASP A 368 25.96 -4.97 -13.81
CA ASP A 368 25.70 -6.19 -13.04
C ASP A 368 26.99 -6.89 -12.64
N ALA A 369 27.94 -7.04 -13.57
CA ALA A 369 29.22 -7.70 -13.34
C ALA A 369 30.05 -7.00 -12.25
N HIS A 370 29.91 -5.67 -12.14
CA HIS A 370 30.62 -4.84 -11.18
C HIS A 370 29.80 -4.51 -9.91
N LYS A 371 28.72 -5.26 -9.64
CA LYS A 371 27.88 -5.13 -8.44
C LYS A 371 27.24 -3.74 -8.24
N ILE A 372 27.08 -2.97 -9.33
CA ILE A 372 26.34 -1.69 -9.34
C ILE A 372 25.08 -1.77 -10.23
N GLY A 373 24.53 -2.97 -10.41
CA GLY A 373 23.36 -3.22 -11.25
C GLY A 373 22.11 -2.44 -10.83
N SER A 374 22.02 -2.00 -9.58
CA SER A 374 20.93 -1.13 -9.10
C SER A 374 20.94 0.28 -9.73
N ALA A 375 22.06 0.74 -10.30
CA ALA A 375 22.17 2.00 -11.03
C ALA A 375 21.37 2.04 -12.34
N LYS A 376 20.89 0.89 -12.84
CA LYS A 376 20.09 0.81 -14.08
C LYS A 376 18.81 1.65 -14.05
N ASN A 377 18.10 1.64 -12.92
CA ASN A 377 16.86 2.40 -12.79
C ASN A 377 17.11 3.92 -12.77
N PRO A 378 18.05 4.43 -11.97
CA PRO A 378 18.50 5.82 -12.05
C PRO A 378 18.92 6.25 -13.45
N LEU A 379 19.66 5.40 -14.19
CA LEU A 379 20.07 5.69 -15.58
C LEU A 379 18.92 5.70 -16.60
N LYS A 380 17.71 5.25 -16.24
CA LYS A 380 16.50 5.49 -17.05
C LYS A 380 15.96 6.91 -16.84
N ARG A 381 16.18 7.50 -15.66
CA ARG A 381 15.77 8.87 -15.33
C ARG A 381 16.81 9.90 -15.77
N TYR A 382 18.08 9.54 -15.68
CA TYR A 382 19.23 10.31 -16.16
C TYR A 382 19.76 9.67 -17.43
N PRO A 383 19.40 10.20 -18.63
CA PRO A 383 19.75 9.58 -19.90
C PRO A 383 21.24 9.22 -19.96
N ARG A 384 21.51 7.96 -20.26
CA ARG A 384 22.86 7.39 -20.31
C ARG A 384 23.79 8.20 -21.23
N GLU A 385 23.23 8.76 -22.29
CA GLU A 385 23.96 9.52 -23.30
C GLU A 385 24.44 10.86 -22.79
N LEU A 386 23.60 11.57 -22.01
CA LEU A 386 24.01 12.81 -21.36
C LEU A 386 25.16 12.55 -20.39
N LEU A 387 25.06 11.49 -19.59
CA LEU A 387 26.12 11.16 -18.65
C LEU A 387 27.42 10.72 -19.36
N ALA A 388 27.31 10.06 -20.51
CA ALA A 388 28.48 9.68 -21.29
C ALA A 388 29.17 10.88 -21.94
N GLU A 389 28.38 11.82 -22.47
CA GLU A 389 28.85 13.10 -22.99
C GLU A 389 29.53 13.92 -21.88
N GLU A 390 28.90 14.04 -20.70
CA GLU A 390 29.48 14.71 -19.52
C GLU A 390 30.83 14.10 -19.09
N LEU A 391 31.04 12.80 -19.34
CA LEU A 391 32.27 12.09 -19.02
C LEU A 391 33.26 11.99 -20.18
N GLY A 392 32.91 12.50 -21.38
CA GLY A 392 33.78 12.47 -22.55
C GLY A 392 33.92 11.10 -23.22
N TYR A 393 32.92 10.22 -23.11
CA TYR A 393 32.94 8.89 -23.73
C TYR A 393 31.87 8.71 -24.80
N PRO A 394 32.20 8.11 -25.97
CA PRO A 394 31.20 7.80 -26.98
C PRO A 394 30.28 6.66 -26.52
N VAL A 395 28.98 6.79 -26.80
CA VAL A 395 27.99 5.74 -26.51
C VAL A 395 27.76 4.89 -27.76
N GLY A 396 28.19 3.63 -27.73
CA GLY A 396 28.04 2.73 -28.88
C GLY A 396 26.59 2.34 -29.24
N LYS A 397 25.64 2.44 -28.30
CA LYS A 397 24.21 2.22 -28.53
C LYS A 397 23.39 3.20 -27.71
N GLN A 398 22.57 4.00 -28.38
CA GLN A 398 21.67 4.95 -27.74
C GLN A 398 20.49 4.23 -27.07
N SER A 399 20.03 4.78 -25.95
CA SER A 399 18.99 4.25 -25.08
C SER A 399 17.60 4.44 -25.66
N HIS A 400 16.63 3.67 -25.16
CA HIS A 400 15.23 3.83 -25.53
C HIS A 400 14.73 5.21 -25.08
N GLY A 401 14.20 6.00 -26.01
CA GLY A 401 13.77 7.38 -25.76
C GLY A 401 14.83 8.45 -26.03
N PHE A 402 16.06 8.07 -26.42
CA PHE A 402 17.06 9.05 -26.88
C PHE A 402 16.58 9.83 -28.12
N TRP A 403 15.97 9.12 -29.06
CA TRP A 403 15.39 9.70 -30.27
C TRP A 403 13.99 10.22 -30.00
N THR A 404 13.91 11.45 -29.51
CA THR A 404 12.67 12.24 -29.55
C THR A 404 12.43 12.77 -30.95
N GLU A 405 11.20 13.18 -31.26
CA GLU A 405 10.86 13.79 -32.55
C GLU A 405 11.77 14.98 -32.85
N ASP A 406 11.87 15.95 -31.93
CA ASP A 406 12.75 17.12 -32.09
C ASP A 406 14.20 16.73 -32.37
N LYS A 407 14.72 15.70 -31.69
CA LYS A 407 16.11 15.27 -31.88
C LYS A 407 16.35 14.59 -33.22
N VAL A 408 15.36 13.84 -33.72
CA VAL A 408 15.40 13.30 -35.08
C VAL A 408 15.43 14.44 -36.10
N LEU A 409 14.60 15.46 -35.90
CA LEU A 409 14.52 16.63 -36.79
C LEU A 409 15.81 17.47 -36.77
N ASP A 410 16.38 17.72 -35.59
CA ASP A 410 17.68 18.37 -35.42
C ASP A 410 18.79 17.62 -36.15
N GLU A 411 18.82 16.30 -36.04
CA GLU A 411 19.85 15.50 -36.68
C GLU A 411 19.68 15.47 -38.21
N CYS A 412 18.44 15.44 -38.70
CA CYS A 412 18.15 15.65 -40.11
C CYS A 412 18.67 17.01 -40.61
N LEU A 413 18.45 18.08 -39.83
CA LEU A 413 18.88 19.44 -40.17
C LEU A 413 20.41 19.54 -40.29
N LYS A 414 21.13 18.91 -39.35
CA LYS A 414 22.60 18.86 -39.39
C LYS A 414 23.14 18.12 -40.62
N LEU A 415 22.44 17.07 -41.07
CA LEU A 415 22.92 16.21 -42.15
C LEU A 415 22.70 16.81 -43.55
N SER A 416 21.61 17.56 -43.76
CA SER A 416 21.22 18.03 -45.10
C SER A 416 20.76 19.49 -45.16
N GLY A 417 21.03 20.26 -44.11
CA GLY A 417 20.63 21.67 -44.03
C GLY A 417 19.12 21.81 -44.05
N GLU A 418 18.60 22.73 -44.84
CA GLU A 418 17.16 23.04 -44.89
C GLU A 418 16.32 22.04 -45.72
N THR A 419 16.95 21.04 -46.31
CA THR A 419 16.26 19.99 -47.07
C THR A 419 16.24 18.70 -46.27
N PHE A 420 15.16 17.92 -46.38
CA PHE A 420 15.09 16.63 -45.70
C PHE A 420 16.14 15.66 -46.27
N PRO A 421 16.87 14.89 -45.43
CA PRO A 421 17.94 14.02 -45.90
C PRO A 421 17.45 13.02 -46.95
N SER A 422 18.23 12.86 -48.03
CA SER A 422 17.94 11.85 -49.05
C SER A 422 18.04 10.43 -48.45
N ARG A 423 17.41 9.45 -49.11
CA ARG A 423 17.47 8.05 -48.65
C ARG A 423 18.91 7.56 -48.52
N THR A 424 19.80 7.94 -49.43
CA THR A 424 21.22 7.58 -49.40
C THR A 424 21.91 8.14 -48.15
N ILE A 425 21.68 9.41 -47.81
CA ILE A 425 22.23 10.04 -46.60
C ILE A 425 21.73 9.33 -45.34
N LEU A 426 20.43 8.97 -45.29
CA LEU A 426 19.87 8.24 -44.16
C LEU A 426 20.42 6.80 -44.04
N GLU A 427 20.68 6.12 -45.15
CA GLU A 427 21.25 4.77 -45.15
C GLU A 427 22.71 4.76 -44.65
N GLU A 428 23.46 5.85 -44.85
CA GLU A 428 24.77 6.07 -44.24
C GLU A 428 24.66 6.33 -42.72
N ASN A 429 23.58 6.98 -42.27
CA ASN A 429 23.31 7.25 -40.86
C ASN A 429 22.34 6.21 -40.24
N LYS A 430 22.83 4.96 -40.13
CA LYS A 430 22.03 3.77 -39.73
C LYS A 430 21.24 3.96 -38.42
N THR A 431 21.76 4.72 -37.46
CA THR A 431 21.10 4.96 -36.17
C THR A 431 19.89 5.88 -36.30
N LEU A 432 20.01 6.97 -37.06
CA LEU A 432 18.91 7.90 -37.33
C LEU A 432 17.82 7.19 -38.14
N LEU A 433 18.19 6.47 -39.21
CA LEU A 433 17.24 5.73 -40.01
C LEU A 433 16.49 4.64 -39.21
N ALA A 434 17.18 3.94 -38.31
CA ALA A 434 16.55 2.98 -37.42
C ALA A 434 15.58 3.65 -36.44
N ALA A 435 15.90 4.84 -35.92
CA ALA A 435 15.02 5.60 -35.06
C ALA A 435 13.72 5.99 -35.78
N MET A 436 13.84 6.50 -37.01
CA MET A 436 12.70 6.88 -37.83
C MET A 436 11.82 5.67 -38.17
N LYS A 437 12.42 4.51 -38.50
CA LYS A 437 11.68 3.27 -38.81
C LYS A 437 10.98 2.65 -37.61
N ASN A 438 11.47 2.86 -36.40
CA ASN A 438 10.86 2.34 -35.17
C ASN A 438 9.81 3.30 -34.58
N SER A 439 9.65 4.50 -35.16
CA SER A 439 8.58 5.44 -34.82
C SER A 439 7.25 4.99 -35.42
N PRO A 440 6.09 5.34 -34.82
CA PRO A 440 4.79 5.16 -35.46
C PRO A 440 4.59 6.03 -36.71
N LEU A 441 5.44 7.02 -36.95
CA LEU A 441 5.36 7.95 -38.08
C LEU A 441 5.91 7.32 -39.37
N SER A 442 5.23 7.57 -40.50
CA SER A 442 5.75 7.20 -41.81
C SER A 442 6.91 8.11 -42.24
N MET A 443 7.66 7.72 -43.26
CA MET A 443 8.72 8.58 -43.82
C MET A 443 8.17 9.89 -44.41
N ASP A 444 6.94 9.88 -44.92
CA ASP A 444 6.29 11.08 -45.45
C ASP A 444 5.84 12.01 -44.30
N ASP A 445 5.39 11.43 -43.18
CA ASP A 445 5.12 12.21 -41.96
C ASP A 445 6.40 12.88 -41.44
N TRP A 446 7.53 12.17 -41.43
CA TRP A 446 8.82 12.76 -41.04
C TRP A 446 9.26 13.90 -41.95
N ARG A 447 9.05 13.79 -43.28
CA ARG A 447 9.32 14.89 -44.23
C ARG A 447 8.48 16.12 -43.90
N ARG A 448 7.17 15.93 -43.71
CA ARG A 448 6.24 17.02 -43.36
C ARG A 448 6.65 17.70 -42.04
N LEU A 449 6.92 16.91 -40.99
CA LEU A 449 7.35 17.45 -39.70
C LEU A 449 8.66 18.23 -39.80
N PHE A 450 9.59 17.79 -40.65
CA PHE A 450 10.84 18.49 -40.89
C PHE A 450 10.67 19.82 -41.62
N GLU A 451 9.80 19.87 -42.63
CA GLU A 451 9.45 21.12 -43.30
C GLU A 451 8.85 22.14 -42.32
N GLU A 452 7.91 21.68 -41.48
CA GLU A 452 7.33 22.50 -40.40
C GLU A 452 8.39 22.95 -39.38
N TYR A 453 9.34 22.09 -39.04
CA TYR A 453 10.45 22.39 -38.13
C TYR A 453 11.37 23.49 -38.68
N VAL A 454 11.77 23.40 -39.95
CA VAL A 454 12.60 24.40 -40.63
C VAL A 454 11.88 25.75 -40.72
N VAL A 455 10.58 25.75 -41.08
CA VAL A 455 9.77 26.98 -41.12
C VAL A 455 9.70 27.63 -39.73
N ARG A 456 9.53 26.84 -38.67
CA ARG A 456 9.48 27.33 -37.28
C ARG A 456 10.78 27.99 -36.85
N LEU A 457 11.93 27.40 -37.18
CA LEU A 457 13.25 27.97 -36.89
C LEU A 457 13.44 29.32 -37.59
N LYS A 458 13.09 29.43 -38.88
CA LYS A 458 13.15 30.69 -39.64
C LYS A 458 12.18 31.76 -39.15
N GLY A 459 11.02 31.34 -38.64
CA GLY A 459 10.02 32.23 -38.07
C GLY A 459 10.44 32.80 -36.71
N GLY A 460 11.14 32.01 -35.91
CA GLY A 460 11.64 32.42 -34.58
C GLY A 460 12.74 33.48 -34.64
N GLU A 461 13.65 33.39 -35.62
CA GLU A 461 14.73 34.39 -35.81
C GLU A 461 14.24 35.78 -36.24
N ARG A 462 12.97 35.92 -36.66
CA ARG A 462 12.39 37.23 -36.99
C ARG A 462 11.69 37.91 -35.82
N ALA A 463 11.50 37.20 -34.70
CA ALA A 463 10.77 37.69 -33.53
C ALA A 463 11.67 37.98 -32.31
N ALA A 464 12.97 37.68 -32.42
CA ALA A 464 14.03 38.06 -31.48
C ALA A 464 14.93 39.11 -32.15
#